data_AF-A0A9P4HAN4-F1
#
_entry.id   AF-A0A9P4HAN4-F1
#
_cell.length_a   1.000
_cell.length_b   1.000
_cell.length_c   1.000
_cell.angle_alpha   90.00
_cell.angle_beta   90.00
_cell.angle_gamma   90.00
#
_symmetry.space_group_name_H-M   'P 1'
#
loop_
_entity.id
_entity.type
_entity.pdbx_description
1 polymer ?
#
loop_
_entity_poly.entity_id
_entity_poly.type
_entity_poly.pdbx_seq_one_letter_code
_entity_poly.pdbx_strand_id
1 'polypeptide(L)'
;MLRSLPILALLTLATSVVAVPMTSGTTFTFAQWIEDIIADPTGPHLTPEEAVAAKNAAVANSNPLSIRTPRCMDDVPSWGRANANDAASCLSYLANKGSQGINCGIGQDQYDVQMCRIGNAQVHSSKSTSSAQGANCNDVARTGGKIFDTCWRSDGTIKGAELCLTNSQFQVGILAP
;
A
#
# COMPACT_ATOMS: atom_id res chain seq x y z
N MET A 1 56.65 -33.89 -24.52
CA MET A 1 56.61 -32.48 -24.07
C MET A 1 55.15 -32.06 -24.03
N LEU A 2 54.63 -31.86 -22.81
CA LEU A 2 53.22 -31.56 -22.49
C LEU A 2 52.95 -30.06 -22.71
N ARG A 3 51.84 -29.68 -23.35
CA ARG A 3 51.39 -28.27 -23.46
C ARG A 3 50.02 -28.11 -22.82
N SER A 4 49.98 -27.17 -21.87
CA SER A 4 48.90 -26.84 -20.95
C SER A 4 47.67 -26.20 -21.61
N LEU A 5 46.48 -26.51 -21.09
CA LEU A 5 45.21 -25.79 -21.32
C LEU A 5 44.98 -24.79 -20.18
N PRO A 6 44.48 -23.56 -20.43
CA PRO A 6 44.06 -22.65 -19.38
C PRO A 6 42.58 -22.90 -19.02
N ILE A 7 42.32 -23.17 -17.74
CA ILE A 7 40.96 -23.25 -17.19
C ILE A 7 40.58 -21.84 -16.75
N LEU A 8 39.58 -21.25 -17.40
CA LEU A 8 38.94 -20.01 -16.95
C LEU A 8 38.00 -20.34 -15.78
N ALA A 9 38.27 -19.79 -14.60
CA ALA A 9 37.38 -19.87 -13.45
C ALA A 9 36.33 -18.74 -13.51
N LEU A 10 35.05 -19.10 -13.62
CA LEU A 10 33.92 -18.19 -13.48
C LEU A 10 33.56 -18.04 -11.99
N LEU A 11 33.78 -16.85 -11.43
CA LEU A 11 33.32 -16.47 -10.09
C LEU A 11 31.84 -16.07 -10.15
N THR A 12 30.96 -16.91 -9.62
CA THR A 12 29.56 -16.58 -9.38
C THR A 12 29.44 -15.82 -8.06
N LEU A 13 29.09 -14.52 -8.13
CA LEU A 13 28.70 -13.73 -6.97
C LEU A 13 27.29 -14.17 -6.53
N ALA A 14 27.22 -15.02 -5.51
CA ALA A 14 25.97 -15.32 -4.83
C ALA A 14 25.58 -14.11 -3.96
N THR A 15 24.56 -13.35 -4.35
CA THR A 15 23.95 -12.33 -3.49
C THR A 15 23.16 -13.04 -2.40
N SER A 16 23.72 -13.07 -1.19
CA SER A 16 23.03 -13.54 0.02
C SER A 16 21.91 -12.56 0.39
N VAL A 17 20.67 -12.91 0.09
CA VAL A 17 19.49 -12.29 0.69
C VAL A 17 19.47 -12.68 2.17
N VAL A 18 19.69 -11.71 3.05
CA VAL A 18 19.48 -11.89 4.49
C VAL A 18 17.97 -11.93 4.70
N ALA A 19 17.40 -13.12 4.83
CA ALA A 19 16.02 -13.29 5.25
C ALA A 19 15.93 -12.78 6.69
N VAL A 20 15.30 -11.62 6.88
CA VAL A 20 14.95 -11.14 8.22
C VAL A 20 13.96 -12.14 8.82
N PRO A 21 14.22 -12.70 10.01
CA PRO A 21 13.28 -13.63 10.63
C PRO A 21 11.98 -12.90 10.93
N MET A 22 10.90 -13.28 10.24
CA MET A 22 9.55 -12.88 10.63
C MET A 22 9.26 -13.48 12.01
N THR A 23 9.17 -12.61 13.01
CA THR A 23 8.74 -12.96 14.36
C THR A 23 7.40 -13.68 14.26
N SER A 24 7.39 -14.97 14.61
CA SER A 24 6.19 -15.80 14.62
C SER A 24 5.26 -15.31 15.74
N GLY A 25 4.15 -14.66 15.39
CA GLY A 25 3.14 -14.27 16.37
C GLY A 25 1.99 -13.39 15.87
N THR A 26 2.18 -12.59 14.83
CA THR A 26 1.14 -11.68 14.30
C THR A 26 0.95 -11.87 12.80
N THR A 27 -0.28 -12.16 12.37
CA THR A 27 -0.67 -12.15 10.96
C THR A 27 -0.32 -10.81 10.32
N PHE A 28 0.31 -10.83 9.14
CA PHE A 28 0.63 -9.62 8.38
C PHE A 28 -0.64 -8.81 8.03
N THR A 29 -0.60 -7.50 8.25
CA THR A 29 -1.63 -6.55 7.82
C THR A 29 -0.99 -5.33 7.17
N PHE A 30 -1.66 -4.79 6.15
CA PHE A 30 -1.21 -3.57 5.49
C PHE A 30 -1.34 -2.34 6.39
N ALA A 31 -2.36 -2.30 7.24
CA ALA A 31 -2.48 -1.24 8.24
C ALA A 31 -1.24 -1.18 9.14
N GLN A 32 -0.77 -2.33 9.65
CA GLN A 32 0.44 -2.36 10.47
C GLN A 32 1.68 -1.99 9.66
N TRP A 33 1.84 -2.54 8.44
CA TRP A 33 2.97 -2.19 7.56
C TRP A 33 3.05 -0.67 7.30
N ILE A 34 1.92 0.01 7.16
CA ILE A 34 1.88 1.47 7.03
C ILE A 34 2.29 2.17 8.32
N GLU A 35 1.83 1.71 9.50
CA GLU A 35 2.29 2.30 10.77
C GLU A 35 3.80 2.12 10.96
N ASP A 36 4.37 0.99 10.55
CA ASP A 36 5.81 0.72 10.62
C ASP A 36 6.61 1.70 9.74
N ILE A 37 6.16 1.95 8.49
CA ILE A 37 6.75 2.95 7.60
C ILE A 37 6.64 4.36 8.21
N ILE A 38 5.51 4.71 8.81
CA ILE A 38 5.31 6.04 9.41
C ILE A 38 6.21 6.23 10.63
N ALA A 39 6.38 5.19 11.45
CA ALA A 39 7.19 5.24 12.66
C ALA A 39 8.69 5.38 12.37
N ASP A 40 9.18 4.75 11.30
CA ASP A 40 10.58 4.87 10.86
C ASP A 40 10.69 4.96 9.33
N PRO A 41 10.44 6.12 8.70
CA PRO A 41 10.37 6.23 7.23
C PRO A 41 11.65 5.83 6.49
N THR A 42 12.79 5.84 7.19
CA THR A 42 14.10 5.48 6.65
C THR A 42 14.57 4.07 7.04
N GLY A 43 13.77 3.39 7.89
CA GLY A 43 14.06 2.08 8.42
C GLY A 43 13.92 0.96 7.39
N PRO A 44 14.41 -0.24 7.74
CA PRO A 44 14.19 -1.43 6.93
C PRO A 44 12.72 -1.87 7.03
N HIS A 45 11.97 -1.70 5.95
CA HIS A 45 10.60 -2.20 5.79
C HIS A 45 10.51 -3.16 4.62
N LEU A 46 9.49 -4.03 4.63
CA LEU A 46 9.16 -4.81 3.45
C LEU A 46 8.92 -3.87 2.26
N THR A 47 9.44 -4.23 1.09
CA THR A 47 9.05 -3.55 -0.15
C THR A 47 7.55 -3.76 -0.41
N PRO A 48 6.91 -2.95 -1.26
CA PRO A 48 5.51 -3.17 -1.64
C PRO A 48 5.23 -4.60 -2.15
N GLU A 49 6.14 -5.17 -2.93
CA GLU A 49 6.01 -6.55 -3.45
C GLU A 49 6.14 -7.58 -2.32
N GLU A 50 7.09 -7.38 -1.40
CA GLU A 50 7.26 -8.24 -0.23
C GLU A 50 6.07 -8.15 0.73
N ALA A 51 5.46 -6.97 0.89
CA ALA A 51 4.26 -6.75 1.67
C ALA A 51 3.06 -7.51 1.07
N VAL A 52 2.86 -7.46 -0.26
CA VAL A 52 1.83 -8.25 -0.95
C VAL A 52 2.10 -9.75 -0.85
N ALA A 53 3.36 -10.18 -0.96
CA ALA A 53 3.75 -11.58 -0.76
C ALA A 53 3.47 -12.05 0.67
N ALA A 54 3.79 -11.23 1.68
CA ALA A 54 3.49 -11.49 3.08
C ALA A 54 1.98 -11.59 3.33
N LYS A 55 1.17 -10.72 2.72
CA LYS A 55 -0.30 -10.83 2.79
C LYS A 55 -0.82 -12.12 2.18
N ASN A 56 -0.32 -12.51 1.01
CA ASN A 56 -0.64 -13.78 0.35
C ASN A 56 -0.30 -15.00 1.23
N ALA A 57 0.83 -14.96 1.94
CA ALA A 57 1.22 -16.01 2.88
C ALA A 57 0.35 -16.02 4.16
N ALA A 58 -0.18 -14.86 4.54
CA ALA A 58 -0.93 -14.65 5.78
C ALA A 58 -2.44 -14.94 5.67
N VAL A 59 -2.98 -15.30 4.49
CA VAL A 59 -4.42 -15.52 4.22
C VAL A 59 -5.05 -16.65 5.07
N ALA A 60 -4.29 -17.30 5.95
CA ALA A 60 -4.80 -18.31 6.87
C ALA A 60 -5.64 -17.77 8.04
N ASN A 61 -5.47 -16.53 8.52
CA ASN A 61 -6.22 -16.07 9.72
C ASN A 61 -6.15 -14.55 9.94
N SER A 62 -7.26 -13.83 9.77
CA SER A 62 -7.72 -12.79 10.71
C SER A 62 -8.82 -11.93 10.10
N ASN A 63 -9.88 -11.69 10.87
CA ASN A 63 -10.90 -10.68 10.59
C ASN A 63 -11.11 -9.85 11.87
N PRO A 64 -10.33 -8.79 12.12
CA PRO A 64 -10.59 -7.93 13.27
C PRO A 64 -11.79 -7.01 12.98
N LEU A 65 -12.71 -6.95 13.94
CA LEU A 65 -13.87 -6.07 13.94
C LEU A 65 -13.42 -4.59 13.96
N SER A 66 -13.85 -3.82 12.97
CA SER A 66 -13.68 -2.36 12.92
C SER A 66 -15.06 -1.68 12.93
N ILE A 67 -15.16 -0.52 13.59
CA ILE A 67 -16.38 0.29 13.73
C ILE A 67 -16.98 0.74 12.38
N ARG A 68 -16.17 0.74 11.31
CA ARG A 68 -16.62 0.83 9.91
C ARG A 68 -15.77 -0.10 9.05
N THR A 69 -16.42 -0.95 8.25
CA THR A 69 -15.74 -1.82 7.29
C THR A 69 -15.58 -1.04 5.99
N PRO A 70 -14.36 -0.92 5.44
CA PRO A 70 -14.15 -0.35 4.11
C PRO A 70 -15.12 -0.94 3.08
N ARG A 71 -15.64 -0.10 2.19
CA ARG A 71 -16.48 -0.56 1.08
C ARG A 71 -15.58 -1.05 -0.04
N CYS A 72 -15.66 -2.32 -0.41
CA CYS A 72 -14.83 -2.88 -1.49
C CYS A 72 -15.28 -2.49 -2.90
N MET A 73 -16.35 -1.68 -3.02
CA MET A 73 -16.83 -1.10 -4.28
C MET A 73 -17.01 -2.14 -5.41
N ASP A 74 -17.32 -3.39 -5.06
CA ASP A 74 -17.55 -4.47 -6.02
C ASP A 74 -18.84 -4.25 -6.80
N ASP A 75 -19.77 -3.48 -6.24
CA ASP A 75 -21.01 -3.00 -6.83
C ASP A 75 -20.84 -1.81 -7.78
N VAL A 76 -19.64 -1.24 -7.89
CA VAL A 76 -19.34 -0.06 -8.73
C VAL A 76 -18.59 -0.51 -9.99
N PRO A 77 -19.25 -0.60 -11.17
CA PRO A 77 -18.62 -1.13 -12.38
C PRO A 77 -17.59 -0.19 -13.01
N SER A 78 -17.72 1.11 -12.76
CA SER A 78 -16.74 2.11 -13.23
C SER A 78 -15.41 2.05 -12.49
N TRP A 79 -15.32 1.29 -11.39
CA TRP A 79 -14.08 1.09 -10.65
C TRP A 79 -13.43 -0.23 -11.07
N GLY A 80 -12.36 -0.12 -11.85
CA GLY A 80 -11.47 -1.24 -12.14
C GLY A 80 -10.73 -1.68 -10.87
N ARG A 81 -10.23 -2.92 -10.87
CA ARG A 81 -9.36 -3.40 -9.78
C ARG A 81 -7.92 -3.04 -10.09
N ALA A 82 -7.28 -2.34 -9.15
CA ALA A 82 -5.87 -2.00 -9.21
C ALA A 82 -5.00 -3.24 -8.94
N ASN A 83 -3.80 -3.25 -9.51
CA ASN A 83 -2.74 -4.15 -9.09
C ASN A 83 -2.33 -3.84 -7.64
N ALA A 84 -2.21 -4.89 -6.83
CA ALA A 84 -1.91 -4.77 -5.41
C ALA A 84 -0.52 -4.17 -5.13
N ASN A 85 0.51 -4.52 -5.92
CA ASN A 85 1.87 -4.00 -5.73
C ASN A 85 1.95 -2.51 -6.06
N ASP A 86 1.29 -2.10 -7.14
CA ASP A 86 1.18 -0.70 -7.55
C ASP A 86 0.44 0.12 -6.47
N ALA A 87 -0.67 -0.42 -5.94
CA ALA A 87 -1.43 0.22 -4.88
C ALA A 87 -0.60 0.34 -3.59
N ALA A 88 0.10 -0.73 -3.19
CA ALA A 88 0.99 -0.73 -2.02
C ALA A 88 2.13 0.29 -2.18
N SER A 89 2.70 0.40 -3.39
CA SER A 89 3.70 1.42 -3.72
C SER A 89 3.14 2.83 -3.53
N CYS A 90 1.88 3.06 -3.93
CA CYS A 90 1.22 4.34 -3.69
C CYS A 90 1.03 4.63 -2.20
N LEU A 91 0.67 3.64 -1.39
CA LEU A 91 0.52 3.85 0.06
C LEU A 91 1.85 4.15 0.73
N SER A 92 2.92 3.43 0.38
CA SER A 92 4.28 3.72 0.87
C SER A 92 4.74 5.13 0.46
N TYR A 93 4.48 5.54 -0.78
CA TYR A 93 4.74 6.91 -1.24
C TYR A 93 3.99 7.97 -0.42
N LEU A 94 2.71 7.74 -0.13
CA LEU A 94 1.90 8.66 0.67
C LEU A 94 2.34 8.72 2.13
N ALA A 95 2.73 7.60 2.74
CA ALA A 95 3.32 7.55 4.07
C ALA A 95 4.65 8.31 4.12
N ASN A 96 5.51 8.14 3.11
CA ASN A 96 6.75 8.91 3.01
C ASN A 96 6.53 10.41 2.80
N LYS A 97 5.46 10.81 2.10
CA LYS A 97 5.08 12.23 2.00
C LYS A 97 4.61 12.78 3.34
N GLY A 98 3.76 12.03 4.04
CA GLY A 98 3.20 12.51 5.30
C GLY A 98 4.24 12.62 6.40
N SER A 99 5.25 11.74 6.42
CA SER A 99 6.40 11.86 7.32
C SER A 99 7.27 13.10 7.08
N GLN A 100 7.24 13.64 5.85
CA GLN A 100 7.83 14.94 5.50
C GLN A 100 6.92 16.13 5.86
N GLY A 101 5.79 15.90 6.53
CA GLY A 101 4.82 16.94 6.89
C GLY A 101 3.90 17.38 5.75
N ILE A 102 3.85 16.64 4.64
CA ILE A 102 3.03 17.01 3.47
C ILE A 102 1.57 16.59 3.71
N ASN A 103 0.65 17.52 3.45
CA ASN A 103 -0.78 17.28 3.48
C ASN A 103 -1.31 16.83 2.10
N CYS A 104 -2.22 15.87 2.14
CA CYS A 104 -3.01 15.40 1.02
C CYS A 104 -4.37 16.11 1.09
N GLY A 105 -4.59 17.04 0.16
CA GLY A 105 -5.73 17.96 0.20
C GLY A 105 -6.55 17.97 -1.07
N ILE A 106 -7.83 18.25 -0.92
CA ILE A 106 -8.81 18.50 -1.96
C ILE A 106 -9.14 20.00 -1.91
N GLY A 107 -8.76 20.75 -2.94
CA GLY A 107 -8.99 22.20 -3.02
C GLY A 107 -10.47 22.58 -3.01
N GLN A 108 -10.77 23.87 -2.85
CA GLN A 108 -12.15 24.36 -2.95
C GLN A 108 -12.73 24.01 -4.33
N ASP A 109 -13.98 23.55 -4.37
CA ASP A 109 -14.70 23.17 -5.60
C ASP A 109 -14.04 22.06 -6.45
N GLN A 110 -13.05 21.35 -5.90
CA GLN A 110 -12.46 20.15 -6.50
C GLN A 110 -13.11 18.88 -5.95
N TYR A 111 -13.26 17.87 -6.79
CA TYR A 111 -13.78 16.56 -6.44
C TYR A 111 -12.88 15.51 -7.10
N ASP A 112 -12.81 14.31 -6.52
CA ASP A 112 -12.06 13.17 -7.05
C ASP A 112 -10.59 13.49 -7.41
N VAL A 113 -9.86 14.03 -6.43
CA VAL A 113 -8.45 14.42 -6.59
C VAL A 113 -7.55 13.19 -6.49
N GLN A 114 -6.71 12.99 -7.51
CA GLN A 114 -5.68 11.95 -7.50
C GLN A 114 -4.57 12.32 -6.50
N MET A 115 -4.39 11.48 -5.47
CA MET A 115 -3.33 11.64 -4.47
C MET A 115 -2.04 10.93 -4.88
N CYS A 116 -2.18 9.77 -5.51
CA CYS A 116 -1.08 9.00 -6.08
C CYS A 116 -1.56 8.18 -7.28
N ARG A 117 -0.67 7.97 -8.25
CA ARG A 117 -0.85 6.99 -9.32
C ARG A 117 0.47 6.33 -9.64
N ILE A 118 0.50 5.01 -9.55
CA ILE A 118 1.65 4.16 -9.90
C ILE A 118 1.09 2.99 -10.71
N GLY A 119 1.68 2.72 -11.87
CA GLY A 119 1.17 1.70 -12.80
C GLY A 119 -0.32 1.89 -13.09
N ASN A 120 -1.12 0.85 -12.82
CA ASN A 120 -2.57 0.92 -12.98
C ASN A 120 -3.33 1.28 -11.69
N ALA A 121 -2.65 1.44 -10.55
CA ALA A 121 -3.28 1.79 -9.30
C ALA A 121 -3.40 3.31 -9.12
N GLN A 122 -4.58 3.75 -8.70
CA GLN A 122 -4.85 5.12 -8.32
C GLN A 122 -5.36 5.17 -6.88
N VAL A 123 -4.69 5.97 -6.05
CA VAL A 123 -5.25 6.44 -4.78
C VAL A 123 -5.81 7.82 -5.03
N HIS A 124 -7.11 7.99 -4.83
CA HIS A 124 -7.81 9.26 -4.99
C HIS A 124 -8.57 9.62 -3.72
N SER A 125 -9.04 10.86 -3.66
CA SER A 125 -9.91 11.31 -2.60
C SER A 125 -11.04 12.18 -3.10
N SER A 126 -12.20 12.01 -2.48
CA SER A 126 -13.44 12.70 -2.85
C SER A 126 -14.12 13.27 -1.60
N LYS A 127 -14.92 14.32 -1.77
CA LYS A 127 -15.64 15.00 -0.68
C LYS A 127 -17.05 15.36 -1.12
N SER A 128 -17.96 15.57 -0.17
CA SER A 128 -19.35 15.94 -0.44
C SER A 128 -19.63 17.45 -0.36
N THR A 129 -18.63 18.25 0.05
CA THR A 129 -18.77 19.71 0.25
C THR A 129 -17.84 20.49 -0.68
N SER A 130 -18.18 21.73 -1.02
CA SER A 130 -17.30 22.61 -1.79
C SER A 130 -16.08 23.11 -1.02
N SER A 131 -16.18 23.23 0.31
CA SER A 131 -15.08 23.68 1.20
C SER A 131 -13.84 22.80 1.05
N ALA A 132 -12.65 23.41 1.06
CA ALA A 132 -11.39 22.67 1.02
C ALA A 132 -11.30 21.67 2.18
N GLN A 133 -10.76 20.48 1.90
CA GLN A 133 -10.59 19.40 2.87
C GLN A 133 -9.18 18.83 2.74
N GLY A 134 -8.64 18.25 3.80
CA GLY A 134 -7.34 17.59 3.73
C GLY A 134 -6.95 16.95 5.05
N ALA A 135 -5.94 16.09 4.98
CA ALA A 135 -5.29 15.49 6.12
C ALA A 135 -3.79 15.33 5.81
N ASN A 136 -3.00 14.94 6.80
CA ASN A 136 -1.63 14.52 6.53
C ASN A 136 -1.65 13.29 5.61
N CYS A 137 -0.71 13.18 4.66
CA CYS A 137 -0.68 12.04 3.75
C CYS A 137 -0.49 10.68 4.46
N ASN A 138 0.05 10.66 5.68
CA ASN A 138 0.07 9.49 6.54
C ASN A 138 -1.34 8.97 6.83
N ASP A 139 -2.32 9.86 7.04
CA ASP A 139 -3.69 9.46 7.35
C ASP A 139 -4.41 8.89 6.12
N VAL A 140 -4.07 9.41 4.94
CA VAL A 140 -4.52 8.83 3.66
C VAL A 140 -3.91 7.44 3.48
N ALA A 141 -2.61 7.28 3.76
CA ALA A 141 -1.93 5.98 3.71
C ALA A 141 -2.53 4.97 4.68
N ARG A 142 -2.79 5.36 5.94
CA ARG A 142 -3.47 4.53 6.97
C ARG A 142 -4.84 4.06 6.51
N THR A 143 -5.62 4.98 5.96
CA THR A 143 -6.95 4.67 5.40
C THR A 143 -6.82 3.65 4.26
N GLY A 144 -5.82 3.84 3.39
CA GLY A 144 -5.48 2.89 2.33
C GLY A 144 -5.07 1.51 2.85
N GLY A 145 -4.25 1.43 3.90
CA GLY A 145 -3.83 0.16 4.51
C GLY A 145 -5.03 -0.65 5.01
N LYS A 146 -6.01 0.02 5.63
CA LYS A 146 -7.27 -0.60 6.07
C LYS A 146 -8.13 -1.10 4.90
N ILE A 147 -8.22 -0.33 3.81
CA ILE A 147 -8.89 -0.77 2.57
C ILE A 147 -8.20 -2.04 2.04
N PHE A 148 -6.86 -2.08 2.09
CA PHE A 148 -6.08 -3.24 1.67
C PHE A 148 -6.36 -4.48 2.51
N ASP A 149 -6.41 -4.34 3.82
CA ASP A 149 -6.70 -5.47 4.70
C ASP A 149 -8.10 -6.06 4.50
N THR A 150 -9.04 -5.25 4.02
CA THR A 150 -10.45 -5.63 3.86
C THR A 150 -10.79 -6.10 2.45
N CYS A 151 -10.28 -5.42 1.42
CA CYS A 151 -10.81 -5.49 0.05
C CYS A 151 -9.85 -6.06 -0.98
N TRP A 152 -8.62 -6.39 -0.54
CA TRP A 152 -7.66 -7.14 -1.33
C TRP A 152 -8.18 -8.54 -1.65
N ARG A 153 -7.78 -9.07 -2.81
CA ARG A 153 -8.09 -10.42 -3.26
C ARG A 153 -6.82 -11.20 -3.55
N SER A 154 -6.90 -12.52 -3.38
CA SER A 154 -5.81 -13.47 -3.66
C SER A 154 -5.35 -13.50 -5.11
N ASP A 155 -6.10 -12.90 -6.04
CA ASP A 155 -5.68 -12.69 -7.43
C ASP A 155 -4.68 -11.52 -7.58
N GLY A 156 -4.23 -10.91 -6.49
CA GLY A 156 -3.29 -9.80 -6.50
C GLY A 156 -3.92 -8.47 -6.88
N THR A 157 -5.25 -8.34 -6.74
CA THR A 157 -5.97 -7.11 -7.07
C THR A 157 -6.69 -6.50 -5.87
N ILE A 158 -6.94 -5.20 -5.96
CA ILE A 158 -7.64 -4.44 -4.92
C ILE A 158 -8.52 -3.37 -5.54
N LYS A 159 -9.68 -3.13 -4.92
CA LYS A 159 -10.39 -1.86 -5.02
C LYS A 159 -11.21 -1.64 -3.76
N GLY A 160 -11.47 -0.39 -3.43
CA GLY A 160 -12.33 -0.06 -2.30
C GLY A 160 -12.14 1.37 -1.82
N ALA A 161 -12.99 1.78 -0.89
CA ALA A 161 -12.95 3.11 -0.33
C ALA A 161 -13.41 3.14 1.12
N GLU A 162 -12.93 4.13 1.86
CA GLU A 162 -13.25 4.38 3.26
C GLU A 162 -13.11 5.88 3.54
N LEU A 163 -13.84 6.39 4.53
CA LEU A 163 -13.63 7.76 5.00
C LEU A 163 -12.24 7.89 5.63
N CYS A 164 -11.59 9.03 5.41
CA CYS A 164 -10.29 9.32 6.02
C CYS A 164 -10.37 9.14 7.54
N LEU A 165 -9.55 8.24 8.09
CA LEU A 165 -9.74 7.73 9.44
C LEU A 165 -9.62 8.80 10.53
N THR A 166 -8.85 9.86 10.30
CA THR A 166 -8.57 10.88 11.32
C THR A 166 -9.62 11.97 11.42
N ASN A 167 -10.34 12.30 10.34
CA ASN A 167 -11.30 13.42 10.35
C ASN A 167 -12.66 13.10 9.72
N SER A 168 -12.80 11.98 9.02
CA SER A 168 -14.02 11.56 8.31
C SER A 168 -14.61 12.63 7.37
N GLN A 169 -13.82 13.60 6.90
CA GLN A 169 -14.30 14.72 6.08
C GLN A 169 -14.30 14.41 4.58
N PHE A 170 -13.45 13.47 4.14
CA PHE A 170 -13.33 13.06 2.76
C PHE A 170 -13.12 11.55 2.68
N GLN A 171 -13.53 10.95 1.57
CA GLN A 171 -13.30 9.55 1.26
C GLN A 171 -11.95 9.38 0.59
N VAL A 172 -11.25 8.30 0.94
CA VAL A 172 -10.07 7.80 0.25
C VAL A 172 -10.48 6.54 -0.50
N GLY A 173 -10.10 6.43 -1.77
CA GLY A 173 -10.40 5.25 -2.58
C GLY A 173 -9.19 4.75 -3.36
N ILE A 174 -9.17 3.43 -3.58
CA ILE A 174 -8.20 2.70 -4.38
C ILE A 174 -8.96 2.05 -5.54
N LEU A 175 -8.53 2.32 -6.78
CA LEU A 175 -9.10 1.73 -8.00
C LEU A 175 -8.06 1.67 -9.11
N ALA A 176 -8.40 0.95 -10.17
CA ALA A 176 -7.85 1.20 -11.51
C ALA A 176 -8.79 2.15 -12.28
N PRO A 177 -8.27 3.25 -12.84
CA PRO A 177 -9.04 4.21 -13.64
C PRO A 177 -9.36 3.70 -15.05
#